data_AF-A0A2T4JLB4-F1
#
_entry.id   AF-A0A2T4JLB4-F1
#
_cell.length_a   1.000
_cell.length_b   1.000
_cell.length_c   1.000
_cell.angle_alpha   90.00
_cell.angle_beta   90.00
_cell.angle_gamma   90.00
#
_symmetry.space_group_name_H-M   'P 1'
#
loop_
_entity.id
_entity.type
_entity.pdbx_description
1 polymer ?
#
loop_
_entity_poly.entity_id
_entity_poly.type
_entity_poly.pdbx_seq_one_letter_code
_entity_poly.pdbx_strand_id
1 'polypeptide(L)' 'MSGRSAHGLRKSRARALAEAEGTSAQIGAWTGHESLSEIERYIRNFNKRKVLSSTKTEQKVPTQSTKVPNLQRK' A
#
# COMPACT_ATOMS: atom_id res chain seq x y z
N MET A 1 23.62 -5.96 -21.18
CA MET A 1 23.03 -5.57 -19.88
C MET A 1 21.79 -4.68 -20.09
N SER A 2 20.75 -5.20 -20.74
CA SER A 2 19.82 -4.34 -21.51
C SER A 2 18.46 -4.06 -20.85
N GLY A 3 18.36 -4.17 -19.52
CA GLY A 3 17.09 -4.04 -18.79
C GLY A 3 16.99 -2.90 -17.77
N ARG A 4 18.05 -2.10 -17.58
CA ARG A 4 18.13 -1.08 -16.52
C ARG A 4 18.26 0.31 -17.13
N SER A 5 17.13 0.87 -17.58
CA SER A 5 17.08 2.27 -18.01
C SER A 5 17.08 3.22 -16.80
N ALA A 6 17.57 4.45 -16.98
CA ALA A 6 17.53 5.48 -15.94
C ALA A 6 16.09 5.73 -15.42
N HIS A 7 15.11 5.67 -16.32
CA HIS A 7 13.68 5.75 -15.95
C HIS A 7 13.25 4.56 -15.08
N GLY A 8 13.70 3.35 -15.40
CA GLY A 8 13.45 2.16 -14.59
C GLY A 8 14.01 2.26 -13.17
N LEU A 9 15.20 2.86 -13.02
CA LEU A 9 15.84 3.09 -11.71
C LEU A 9 15.09 4.13 -10.86
N ARG A 10 14.63 5.24 -11.46
CA ARG A 10 13.79 6.22 -10.75
C ARG A 10 12.48 5.59 -10.27
N LYS A 11 11.84 4.80 -11.14
CA LYS A 11 10.62 4.07 -10.82
C LYS A 11 10.83 3.04 -9.70
N SER A 12 11.96 2.34 -9.65
CA SER A 12 12.25 1.39 -8.57
C SER A 12 12.52 2.11 -7.24
N ARG A 13 13.26 3.23 -7.25
CA ARG A 13 13.50 4.05 -6.06
C ARG A 13 12.22 4.65 -5.50
N ALA A 14 11.34 5.19 -6.33
CA ALA A 14 10.04 5.72 -5.90
C ALA A 14 9.18 4.65 -5.19
N ARG A 15 9.22 3.41 -5.67
CA ARG A 15 8.51 2.28 -5.03
C ARG A 15 9.11 1.90 -3.68
N ALA A 16 10.44 1.85 -3.58
CA ALA A 16 11.11 1.53 -2.32
C ALA A 16 10.82 2.58 -1.24
N LEU A 17 10.78 3.86 -1.61
CA LEU A 17 10.40 4.93 -0.68
C LEU A 17 8.92 4.86 -0.28
N ALA A 18 8.03 4.46 -1.20
CA ALA A 18 6.61 4.26 -0.88
C ALA A 18 6.38 3.06 0.05
N GLU A 19 7.21 2.02 -0.07
CA GLU A 19 7.21 0.88 0.84
C GLU A 19 7.63 1.26 2.27
N ALA A 20 8.55 2.22 2.39
CA ALA A 20 8.95 2.85 3.64
C ALA A 20 8.00 3.97 4.11
N GLU A 21 6.75 3.96 3.66
CA GLU A 21 5.68 4.91 4.04
C GLU A 21 5.96 6.38 3.67
N GLY A 22 6.86 6.62 2.72
CA GLY A 22 7.09 7.97 2.18
C GLY A 22 5.87 8.54 1.48
N THR A 23 5.54 9.80 1.76
CA THR A 23 4.49 10.55 1.05
C THR A 23 4.92 10.88 -0.38
N SER A 24 3.96 11.14 -1.27
CA SER A 24 4.23 11.52 -2.67
C SER A 24 5.17 12.73 -2.79
N ALA A 25 4.98 13.75 -1.93
CA ALA A 25 5.82 14.94 -1.89
C ALA A 25 7.27 14.62 -1.47
N GLN A 26 7.45 13.84 -0.40
CA GLN A 26 8.79 13.40 0.05
C GLN A 26 9.49 12.59 -1.03
N ILE A 27 8.77 11.64 -1.64
CA ILE A 27 9.31 10.82 -2.74
C ILE A 27 9.73 11.70 -3.91
N GLY A 28 8.92 12.69 -4.28
CA GLY A 28 9.24 13.63 -5.36
C GLY A 28 10.49 14.45 -5.10
N ALA A 29 10.61 15.01 -3.89
CA ALA A 29 11.80 15.76 -3.47
C ALA A 29 13.07 14.91 -3.55
N TRP A 30 13.03 13.65 -3.11
CA TRP A 30 14.17 12.74 -3.14
C TRP A 30 14.53 12.22 -4.54
N THR A 31 13.56 12.13 -5.44
CA THR A 31 13.75 11.52 -6.77
C THR A 31 13.85 12.53 -7.90
N GLY A 32 13.62 13.81 -7.64
CA GLY A 32 13.67 14.89 -8.63
C GLY A 32 12.59 14.80 -9.70
N HIS A 33 11.39 14.33 -9.34
CA HIS A 33 10.24 14.40 -10.27
C HIS A 33 9.60 15.78 -10.20
N GLU A 34 9.32 16.35 -11.38
CA GLU A 34 8.64 17.64 -11.51
C GLU A 34 7.13 17.52 -11.26
N SER A 35 6.57 16.31 -11.41
CA SER A 35 5.14 16.06 -11.31
C SER A 35 4.80 15.02 -10.26
N LEU A 36 3.89 15.40 -9.35
CA LEU A 36 3.31 14.50 -8.35
C LEU A 36 2.45 13.40 -8.98
N SER A 37 1.81 13.66 -10.12
CA SER A 37 0.91 12.68 -10.75
C SER A 37 1.66 11.44 -11.25
N GLU A 38 2.93 11.59 -11.63
CA GLU A 38 3.77 10.45 -12.03
C GLU A 38 4.13 9.56 -10.84
N ILE A 39 4.46 10.19 -9.71
CA ILE A 39 4.77 9.51 -8.45
C ILE A 39 3.54 8.76 -7.96
N GLU A 40 2.39 9.43 -7.91
CA GLU A 40 1.11 8.84 -7.51
C GLU A 40 0.74 7.63 -8.37
N ARG A 41 0.96 7.71 -9.69
CA ARG A 41 0.74 6.58 -10.59
C ARG A 41 1.63 5.39 -10.22
N TYR A 42 2.89 5.62 -9.84
CA TYR A 42 3.78 4.54 -9.42
C TYR A 42 3.42 3.96 -8.05
N ILE A 43 3.05 4.81 -7.09
CA ILE A 43 2.59 4.40 -5.76
C ILE A 43 1.30 3.60 -5.88
N ARG A 44 0.33 4.07 -6.67
CA ARG A 44 -0.94 3.37 -6.91
C ARG A 44 -0.70 1.98 -7.52
N ASN A 45 0.19 1.88 -8.50
CA ASN A 45 0.55 0.59 -9.11
C ASN A 45 1.34 -0.31 -8.15
N PHE A 46 2.11 0.25 -7.22
CA PHE A 46 2.75 -0.50 -6.15
C PHE A 46 1.71 -1.02 -5.16
N ASN A 47 0.85 -0.16 -4.63
CA ASN A 47 -0.21 -0.52 -3.68
C ASN A 47 -1.16 -1.58 -4.24
N LYS A 48 -1.57 -1.45 -5.51
CA LYS A 48 -2.37 -2.49 -6.19
C LYS A 48 -1.69 -3.85 -6.15
N ARG A 49 -0.39 -3.91 -6.48
CA ARG A 49 0.37 -5.17 -6.43
C ARG A 49 0.57 -5.66 -5.00
N LYS A 50 0.87 -4.77 -4.04
CA LYS A 50 1.00 -5.10 -2.62
C LYS A 50 -0.28 -5.77 -2.09
N VAL A 51 -1.45 -5.19 -2.37
CA VAL A 51 -2.75 -5.77 -1.98
C VAL A 51 -2.98 -7.15 -2.59
N LEU A 52 -2.62 -7.34 -3.87
CA LEU A 52 -2.78 -8.63 -4.55
C LEU A 52 -1.75 -9.68 -4.10
N SER A 53 -0.55 -9.25 -3.72
CA SER A 53 0.54 -10.13 -3.27
C SER A 53 0.45 -10.49 -1.79
N SER A 54 -0.31 -9.75 -0.98
CA SER A 54 -0.66 -10.16 0.37
C SER A 54 -1.50 -11.45 0.30
N THR A 55 -0.84 -12.59 0.43
CA THR A 55 -1.50 -13.88 0.64
C THR A 55 -2.50 -13.70 1.76
N LYS A 56 -3.77 -14.01 1.49
CA LYS A 56 -4.91 -13.90 2.40
C LYS A 56 -4.58 -14.49 3.78
N THR A 57 -4.04 -13.67 4.69
CA THR A 57 -4.08 -14.00 6.11
C THR A 57 -5.55 -13.89 6.47
N GLU A 58 -6.22 -15.01 6.73
CA GLU A 58 -7.59 -14.97 7.21
C GLU A 58 -7.63 -14.02 8.41
N GLN A 59 -8.36 -12.92 8.25
CA GLN A 59 -8.58 -11.98 9.32
C GLN A 59 -9.49 -12.72 10.31
N LYS A 60 -8.91 -13.31 11.37
CA LYS A 60 -9.67 -13.87 12.48
C LYS A 60 -10.34 -12.70 13.21
N VAL A 61 -11.49 -12.28 12.70
CA VAL A 61 -12.35 -11.33 13.38
C VAL A 61 -12.94 -12.08 14.58
N PRO A 62 -12.73 -11.64 15.83
CA PRO A 62 -13.37 -12.27 16.97
C PRO A 62 -14.86 -11.96 16.90
N THR A 63 -15.65 -12.92 16.45
CA THR A 63 -17.11 -12.88 16.62
C THR A 63 -17.38 -13.02 18.12
N GLN A 64 -17.60 -11.91 18.80
CA GLN A 64 -18.08 -11.95 20.19
C GLN A 64 -19.49 -12.55 20.17
N SER A 65 -19.65 -13.75 20.74
CA SER A 65 -20.96 -14.32 21.02
C SER A 65 -21.61 -13.46 22.10
N THR A 66 -22.38 -12.45 21.70
CA THR A 66 -23.25 -11.72 22.62
C THR A 66 -24.30 -12.71 23.13
N LYS A 67 -24.14 -13.18 24.37
CA LYS A 67 -25.23 -13.82 25.12
C LYS A 67 -26.36 -12.82 25.24
N VAL A 68 -27.37 -12.94 24.38
CA VAL A 68 -28.65 -12.25 24.53
C VAL A 68 -29.28 -12.72 25.85
N PRO A 69 -29.49 -11.84 26.85
CA PRO A 69 -30.10 -12.24 28.10
C PRO A 69 -31.55 -12.64 27.85
N ASN A 70 -31.94 -13.83 28.33
CA ASN A 70 -33.31 -14.30 28.30
C ASN A 70 -34.14 -13.46 29.26
N LEU A 71 -35.00 -12.59 28.73
CA LEU A 71 -35.93 -11.78 29.51
C LEU A 71 -37.05 -12.69 30.02
N GLN A 72 -36.90 -13.21 31.24
CA GLN A 72 -38.00 -13.86 31.96
C GLN A 72 -39.09 -12.81 32.20
N ARG A 73 -40.18 -12.89 31.42
CA ARG A 73 -41.40 -12.12 31.66
C ARG A 73 -42.09 -12.72 32.89
N LYS A 74 -42.26 -11.90 33.93
CA LYS A 74 -43.15 -12.17 35.07
C LYS A 74 -44.61 -12.16 34.65
#